data_AF-A0A151QEV7-F1
#
_entry.id   AF-A0A151QEV7-F1
#
_cell.length_a   1.000
_cell.length_b   1.000
_cell.length_c   1.000
_cell.angle_alpha   90.00
_cell.angle_beta   90.00
_cell.angle_gamma   90.00
#
_symmetry.space_group_name_H-M   'P 1'
#
loop_
_entity.id
_entity.type
_entity.pdbx_description
1 polymer ?
#
loop_
_entity_poly.entity_id
_entity_poly.type
_entity_poly.pdbx_seq_one_letter_code
_entity_poly.pdbx_strand_id
1 'polypeptide(L)' 'MSDEQSNNPMHGVTLENVVVKLVEHYGWDGLARRIRINCFKNNPSVKSSLKFPRKTPWARGQVE' A
#
# COMPACT_ATOMS: atom_id res chain seq x y z
N MET A 1 -2.50 20.23 5.07
CA MET A 1 -3.34 19.02 5.14
C MET A 1 -2.90 18.06 4.02
N SER A 2 -1.64 17.65 3.91
CA SER A 2 -0.87 16.83 4.88
C SER A 2 -0.96 15.35 4.53
N ASP A 3 0.13 14.60 4.27
CA ASP A 3 1.56 14.89 4.03
C ASP A 3 2.13 13.67 3.26
N GLU A 4 3.35 13.60 2.72
CA GLU A 4 4.33 14.61 2.33
C GLU A 4 4.63 14.42 0.81
N GLN A 5 5.61 15.15 0.26
CA GLN A 5 6.51 14.60 -0.78
C GLN A 5 7.83 14.24 -0.11
N SER A 6 8.01 12.97 0.28
CA SER A 6 9.25 12.49 0.91
C SER A 6 10.30 12.12 -0.14
N ASN A 7 10.84 13.18 -0.73
CA ASN A 7 12.01 13.27 -1.59
C ASN A 7 13.21 12.47 -1.05
N ASN A 8 13.47 11.26 -1.56
CA ASN A 8 14.71 10.54 -1.26
C ASN A 8 15.13 9.54 -2.37
N PRO A 9 16.21 9.79 -3.13
CA PRO A 9 16.54 9.04 -4.35
C PRO A 9 17.21 7.67 -4.14
N MET A 10 17.51 7.25 -2.90
CA MET A 10 18.27 6.02 -2.62
C MET A 10 17.82 5.23 -1.39
N HIS A 11 16.57 5.33 -0.94
CA HIS A 11 16.11 4.51 0.20
C HIS A 11 15.53 3.16 -0.24
N GLY A 12 16.04 2.08 0.37
CA GLY A 12 15.76 0.69 0.01
C GLY A 12 14.27 0.36 0.05
N VAL A 13 13.86 -0.59 -0.80
CA VAL A 13 12.47 -0.89 -1.14
C VAL A 13 11.57 -0.99 0.11
N THR A 14 10.84 0.08 0.40
CA THR A 14 9.90 0.11 1.52
C THR A 14 8.57 -0.51 1.13
N LEU A 15 7.82 -1.02 2.10
CA LEU A 15 6.45 -1.52 1.90
C LEU A 15 5.54 -0.47 1.23
N GLU A 16 5.82 0.82 1.46
CA GLU A 16 5.16 1.95 0.79
C GLU A 16 5.40 1.94 -0.72
N ASN A 17 6.66 1.81 -1.13
CA ASN A 17 7.04 1.77 -2.54
C ASN A 17 6.47 0.52 -3.25
N VAL A 18 6.32 -0.60 -2.54
CA VAL A 18 5.67 -1.81 -3.09
C VAL A 18 4.16 -1.62 -3.23
N VAL A 19 3.47 -1.05 -2.23
CA VAL A 19 2.04 -0.71 -2.35
C VAL A 19 1.80 0.27 -3.50
N VAL A 20 2.62 1.31 -3.65
CA VAL A 20 2.51 2.27 -4.77
C VAL A 20 2.63 1.55 -6.11
N LYS A 21 3.69 0.75 -6.33
CA LYS A 21 3.87 0.00 -7.58
C LYS A 21 2.73 -0.99 -7.86
N LEU A 22 2.22 -1.68 -6.84
CA LEU A 22 1.09 -2.59 -6.99
C LEU A 22 -0.21 -1.85 -7.36
N VAL A 23 -0.41 -0.64 -6.81
CA VAL A 23 -1.55 0.23 -7.17
C VAL A 23 -1.41 0.78 -8.59
N GLU A 24 -0.22 1.22 -9.00
CA GLU A 24 0.05 1.67 -10.36
C GLU A 24 -0.15 0.55 -11.39
N HIS A 25 0.20 -0.70 -11.05
CA HIS A 25 0.13 -1.83 -11.97
C HIS A 25 -1.23 -2.55 -12.02
N TYR A 26 -1.94 -2.63 -10.89
CA TYR A 26 -3.22 -3.37 -10.79
C TYR A 26 -4.44 -2.51 -10.46
N GLY A 27 -4.24 -1.26 -10.01
CA GLY A 27 -5.29 -0.42 -9.44
C GLY A 27 -5.79 -0.91 -8.07
N TRP A 28 -6.49 -0.04 -7.36
CA TRP A 28 -7.08 -0.37 -6.05
C TRP A 28 -8.09 -1.52 -6.13
N ASP A 29 -8.91 -1.61 -7.19
CA ASP A 29 -9.82 -2.73 -7.42
C ASP A 29 -9.14 -4.04 -7.80
N GLY A 30 -7.96 -4.00 -8.44
CA GLY A 30 -7.16 -5.21 -8.67
C GLY A 30 -6.56 -5.73 -7.38
N LEU A 31 -6.00 -4.84 -6.56
CA LEU A 31 -5.51 -5.13 -5.22
C LEU A 31 -6.61 -5.65 -4.29
N ALA A 32 -7.78 -4.99 -4.23
CA ALA A 32 -8.91 -5.40 -3.39
C ALA A 32 -9.48 -6.78 -3.76
N ARG A 33 -9.36 -7.20 -5.02
CA ARG A 33 -9.74 -8.53 -5.49
C ARG A 33 -8.72 -9.61 -5.12
N ARG A 34 -7.42 -9.31 -5.20
CA ARG A 34 -6.34 -10.23 -4.83
C ARG A 34 -6.19 -10.36 -3.31
N ILE A 35 -6.08 -9.22 -2.64
CA ILE A 35 -5.97 -9.10 -1.19
C ILE A 35 -7.27 -8.44 -0.71
N ARG A 36 -8.17 -9.22 -0.10
CA ARG A 36 -9.51 -8.78 0.35
C ARG A 36 -9.43 -7.85 1.57
N ILE A 37 -8.83 -6.68 1.40
CA ILE A 37 -8.67 -5.65 2.43
C ILE A 37 -9.62 -4.50 2.13
N ASN A 38 -10.56 -4.24 3.05
CA ASN A 38 -11.53 -3.16 2.90
C ASN A 38 -10.91 -1.75 2.80
N CYS A 39 -9.65 -1.56 3.21
CA CYS A 39 -8.98 -0.26 3.05
C CYS A 39 -8.85 0.13 1.57
N PHE A 40 -8.52 -0.82 0.69
CA PHE A 40 -8.39 -0.57 -0.75
C PHE A 40 -9.73 -0.17 -1.41
N LYS A 41 -10.86 -0.61 -0.86
CA LYS A 41 -12.20 -0.31 -1.38
C LYS A 41 -12.84 0.95 -0.77
N ASN A 42 -12.72 1.14 0.55
CA ASN A 42 -13.38 2.26 1.25
C ASN A 42 -12.49 3.50 1.43
N ASN A 43 -11.17 3.34 1.50
CA ASN A 43 -10.22 4.44 1.74
C ASN A 43 -8.92 4.22 0.93
N PRO A 44 -9.00 4.26 -0.43
CA PRO A 44 -7.88 4.01 -1.33
C PRO A 44 -6.79 5.09 -1.20
N SER A 45 -5.92 4.91 -0.22
CA SER A 45 -4.79 5.79 0.07
C SER A 45 -3.62 4.94 0.56
N VAL A 46 -2.41 5.28 0.10
CA VAL A 46 -1.17 4.58 0.45
C VAL A 46 -0.96 4.54 1.96
N LYS A 47 -1.11 5.69 2.66
CA LYS A 47 -0.95 5.78 4.12
C LYS A 47 -2.01 5.01 4.90
N SER A 48 -3.25 4.96 4.42
CA SER A 48 -4.32 4.12 5.00
C SER A 48 -3.99 2.64 4.81
N SER A 49 -3.59 2.28 3.60
CA SER A 49 -3.25 0.93 3.20
C SER A 49 -2.11 0.37 4.02
N LEU A 50 -1.02 1.12 4.24
CA LEU A 50 0.15 0.69 5.00
C LEU A 50 -0.12 0.42 6.49
N LYS A 51 -1.13 1.09 7.09
CA LYS A 51 -1.53 0.80 8.47
C LYS A 51 -2.07 -0.62 8.62
N PHE A 52 -2.60 -1.23 7.57
CA PHE A 52 -3.19 -2.57 7.63
C PHE A 52 -2.11 -3.69 7.64
N PRO A 53 -1.20 -3.85 6.66
CA PRO A 53 -0.08 -4.81 6.75
C PRO A 53 0.81 -4.64 7.98
N ARG A 54 0.96 -3.41 8.49
CA ARG A 54 1.70 -3.17 9.75
C ARG A 54 1.03 -3.84 10.96
N LYS A 55 -0.31 -3.90 10.99
CA LYS A 55 -1.11 -4.55 12.04
C LYS A 55 -1.46 -6.01 11.73
N THR A 56 -1.36 -6.43 10.47
CA THR A 56 -1.88 -7.70 9.96
C THR A 56 -0.77 -8.45 9.22
N PRO A 57 -0.05 -9.38 9.89
CA PRO A 57 1.15 -10.00 9.33
C PRO A 57 0.92 -10.75 8.01
N TRP A 58 -0.21 -11.45 7.86
CA TRP A 58 -0.55 -12.14 6.61
C TRP A 58 -0.70 -11.17 5.44
N ALA A 59 -1.17 -9.95 5.68
CA ALA A 59 -1.30 -8.93 4.64
C ALA A 59 0.05 -8.28 4.28
N ARG A 60 1.05 -8.35 5.17
CA ARG A 60 2.44 -7.98 4.84
C ARG A 60 3.02 -8.97 3.83
N GLY A 61 2.95 -10.27 4.11
CA GLY A 61 3.37 -11.35 3.19
C GLY A 61 2.46 -11.60 1.98
N GLN A 62 1.58 -10.65 1.65
CA GLN A 62 0.85 -10.57 0.37
C GLN A 62 1.18 -9.29 -0.42
N VAL A 63 2.00 -8.42 0.18
CA VAL A 63 2.49 -7.17 -0.39
C VAL A 63 4.00 -7.25 -0.61
N GLU A 64 4.75 -7.88 0.30
CA GLU A 64 6.11 -8.40 0.07
C GLU A 64 6.11 -9.54 -0.96
#